data_AF-A0A495QR79-F1
#
_entry.id   AF-A0A495QR79-F1
#
_cell.length_a   1.000
_cell.length_b   1.000
_cell.length_c   1.000
_cell.angle_alpha   90.00
_cell.angle_beta   90.00
_cell.angle_gamma   90.00
#
_symmetry.space_group_name_H-M   'P 1'
#
loop_
_entity.id
_entity.type
_entity.pdbx_description
1 polymer ?
#
loop_
_entity_poly.entity_id
_entity_poly.type
_entity_poly.pdbx_seq_one_letter_code
_entity_poly.pdbx_strand_id
1 'polypeptide(L)'
;MVRNNELALEVAVTDDIDPSSVSIITESGREFSSDYFSSGETWTSLLLTEGDDNNEPLPRGQHTLYFRGDGVETEIPLELGTTFEFEKAVPGTEHEKIRDDSLGVVVRNVGQRTGAATRTILNGENKANAPFEPIKPGETGIVEFTFLLANGSQCVKVEETTVREEELTVGFFWSDPVTVTQPIKYTDRFDSTGNGCKRTLAGEPEVVTATSVETETET
;
A
#
# COMPACT_ATOMS: atom_id res chain seq x y z
N MET A 1 -12.38 -4.27 -3.76
CA MET A 1 -11.94 -5.51 -4.43
C MET A 1 -11.31 -5.16 -5.78
N VAL A 2 -10.51 -6.05 -6.38
CA VAL A 2 -10.16 -5.95 -7.82
C VAL A 2 -11.12 -6.87 -8.59
N ARG A 3 -11.91 -6.32 -9.51
CA ARG A 3 -12.84 -7.06 -10.39
C ARG A 3 -12.50 -6.72 -11.83
N ASN A 4 -12.30 -7.72 -12.70
CA ASN A 4 -11.91 -7.49 -14.11
C ASN A 4 -10.66 -6.61 -14.30
N ASN A 5 -9.69 -6.67 -13.39
CA ASN A 5 -8.51 -5.78 -13.31
C ASN A 5 -8.80 -4.32 -12.91
N GLU A 6 -10.00 -4.01 -12.44
CA GLU A 6 -10.41 -2.68 -11.98
C GLU A 6 -10.62 -2.67 -10.46
N LEU A 7 -10.26 -1.56 -9.80
CA LEU A 7 -10.56 -1.37 -8.38
C LEU A 7 -12.03 -0.96 -8.21
N ALA A 8 -12.75 -1.73 -7.40
CA ALA A 8 -14.15 -1.47 -7.10
C ALA A 8 -14.43 -1.45 -5.60
N LEU A 9 -15.36 -0.60 -5.19
CA LEU A 9 -15.95 -0.53 -3.86
C LEU A 9 -17.26 -1.30 -3.85
N GLU A 10 -17.31 -2.36 -3.05
CA GLU A 10 -18.53 -3.13 -2.84
C GLU A 10 -19.39 -2.44 -1.78
N VAL A 11 -20.66 -2.20 -2.13
CA VAL A 11 -21.62 -1.52 -1.27
C VAL A 11 -22.78 -2.47 -1.02
N ALA A 12 -23.00 -2.82 0.24
CA ALA A 12 -24.13 -3.63 0.67
C ALA A 12 -25.05 -2.81 1.56
N VAL A 13 -26.36 -2.98 1.38
CA VAL A 13 -27.42 -2.33 2.17
C VAL A 13 -28.13 -3.38 3.02
N THR A 14 -28.51 -2.99 4.23
CA THR A 14 -29.30 -3.81 5.15
C THR A 14 -30.78 -3.43 5.08
N ASP A 15 -31.66 -4.41 5.35
CA ASP A 15 -33.11 -4.45 5.07
C ASP A 15 -34.00 -3.25 5.49
N ASP A 16 -33.46 -2.24 6.17
CA ASP A 16 -34.19 -1.03 6.57
C ASP A 16 -34.04 0.14 5.59
N ILE A 17 -33.23 0.00 4.53
CA ILE A 17 -33.00 1.03 3.50
C ILE A 17 -33.12 0.39 2.12
N ASP A 18 -33.99 0.96 1.26
CA ASP A 18 -34.22 0.51 -0.13
C ASP A 18 -33.77 1.59 -1.14
N PRO A 19 -32.45 1.82 -1.29
CA PRO A 19 -31.94 2.77 -2.27
C PRO A 19 -32.07 2.19 -3.68
N SER A 20 -32.46 3.02 -4.64
CA SER A 20 -32.43 2.67 -6.06
C SER A 20 -31.05 2.87 -6.69
N SER A 21 -30.21 3.72 -6.11
CA SER A 21 -28.83 3.92 -6.58
C SER A 21 -27.88 4.39 -5.48
N VAL A 22 -26.59 4.23 -5.76
CA VAL A 22 -25.49 4.80 -4.99
C VAL A 22 -24.51 5.47 -5.94
N SER A 23 -24.00 6.63 -5.54
CA SER A 23 -22.99 7.37 -6.29
C SER A 23 -21.82 7.75 -5.40
N ILE A 24 -20.62 7.82 -5.97
CA ILE A 24 -19.48 8.51 -5.38
C ILE A 24 -19.53 9.96 -5.83
N ILE A 25 -19.62 10.89 -4.87
CA ILE A 25 -19.51 12.32 -5.08
C ILE A 25 -18.12 12.76 -4.59
N THR A 26 -17.33 13.38 -5.46
CA THR A 26 -16.01 13.90 -5.10
C THR A 26 -16.12 15.10 -4.16
N GLU A 27 -15.00 15.49 -3.53
CA GLU A 27 -14.89 16.72 -2.74
C GLU A 27 -15.37 17.98 -3.49
N SER A 28 -15.18 18.02 -4.82
CA SER A 28 -15.63 19.12 -5.67
C SER A 28 -17.14 19.10 -5.96
N GLY A 29 -17.89 18.14 -5.41
CA GLY A 29 -19.32 17.95 -5.66
C GLY A 29 -19.63 17.26 -6.99
N ARG A 30 -18.64 16.66 -7.66
CA ARG A 30 -18.84 15.97 -8.96
C ARG A 30 -19.21 14.52 -8.71
N GLU A 31 -20.22 14.01 -9.41
CA GLU A 31 -20.46 12.56 -9.45
C GLU A 31 -19.34 11.87 -10.24
N PHE A 32 -18.61 10.98 -9.58
CA PHE A 32 -17.46 10.27 -10.14
C PHE A 32 -17.86 8.91 -10.73
N SER A 33 -18.67 8.15 -9.99
CA SER A 33 -19.18 6.84 -10.39
C SER A 33 -20.54 6.65 -9.75
N SER A 34 -21.43 5.93 -10.43
CA SER A 34 -22.76 5.60 -9.93
C SER A 34 -23.10 4.18 -10.34
N ASP A 35 -23.76 3.45 -9.45
CA ASP A 35 -24.35 2.16 -9.77
C ASP A 35 -25.75 2.06 -9.16
N TYR A 36 -26.54 1.13 -9.70
CA TYR A 36 -27.94 0.96 -9.35
C TYR A 36 -28.14 -0.36 -8.62
N PHE A 37 -29.14 -0.39 -7.73
CA PHE A 37 -29.62 -1.63 -7.16
C PHE A 37 -30.76 -2.15 -8.03
N SER A 38 -30.64 -3.37 -8.56
CA SER A 38 -31.80 -4.00 -9.22
C SER A 38 -32.85 -4.36 -8.18
N SER A 39 -34.09 -4.54 -8.61
CA SER A 39 -35.17 -4.92 -7.70
C SER A 39 -34.83 -6.20 -6.93
N GLY A 40 -34.76 -6.10 -5.60
CA GLY A 40 -34.42 -7.22 -4.70
C GLY A 40 -32.92 -7.49 -4.52
N GLU A 41 -32.03 -6.70 -5.14
CA GLU A 41 -30.59 -6.74 -4.87
C GLU A 41 -30.25 -5.85 -3.67
N THR A 42 -29.41 -6.36 -2.76
CA THR A 42 -28.91 -5.61 -1.60
C THR A 42 -27.43 -5.27 -1.72
N TRP A 43 -26.83 -5.52 -2.89
CA TRP A 43 -25.40 -5.37 -3.11
C TRP A 43 -25.14 -4.83 -4.53
N THR A 44 -24.20 -3.89 -4.62
CA THR A 44 -23.73 -3.31 -5.87
C THR A 44 -22.23 -2.96 -5.79
N SER A 45 -21.63 -2.52 -6.90
CA SER A 45 -20.18 -2.35 -7.01
C SER A 45 -19.81 -1.06 -7.76
N LEU A 46 -19.31 -0.07 -7.03
CA LEU A 46 -18.85 1.19 -7.61
C LEU A 46 -17.41 1.08 -8.11
N LEU A 47 -17.17 1.46 -9.36
CA LEU A 47 -15.81 1.56 -9.87
C LEU A 47 -15.09 2.75 -9.22
N LEU A 48 -13.85 2.53 -8.82
CA LEU A 48 -12.95 3.56 -8.28
C LEU A 48 -12.03 4.13 -9.38
N THR A 49 -12.45 3.98 -10.63
CA THR A 49 -11.82 4.50 -11.84
C THR A 49 -12.88 5.14 -12.74
N GLU A 50 -12.60 6.30 -13.31
CA GLU A 50 -13.49 7.04 -14.20
C GLU A 50 -13.24 6.69 -15.68
N GLY A 51 -14.33 6.46 -16.40
CA GLY A 51 -14.38 6.27 -17.84
C GLY A 51 -13.92 4.89 -18.31
N ASP A 52 -14.75 4.24 -19.13
CA ASP A 52 -14.45 2.94 -19.77
C ASP A 52 -13.12 2.96 -20.57
N ASP A 53 -12.62 4.15 -20.94
CA ASP A 53 -11.44 4.33 -21.79
C ASP A 53 -10.19 4.91 -21.09
N ASN A 54 -10.35 5.70 -20.02
CA ASN A 54 -9.24 6.48 -19.44
C ASN A 54 -8.65 5.89 -18.15
N ASN A 55 -9.38 5.01 -17.44
CA ASN A 55 -8.93 4.34 -16.22
C ASN A 55 -8.36 5.30 -15.15
N GLU A 56 -8.86 6.53 -15.07
CA GLU A 56 -8.34 7.52 -14.13
C GLU A 56 -8.86 7.19 -12.72
N PRO A 57 -7.99 6.91 -11.74
CA PRO A 57 -8.45 6.51 -10.41
C PRO A 57 -9.13 7.67 -9.68
N LEU A 58 -10.12 7.35 -8.84
CA LEU A 58 -10.73 8.31 -7.91
C LEU A 58 -9.61 8.97 -7.10
N PRO A 59 -9.49 10.31 -7.04
CA PRO A 59 -8.37 10.95 -6.38
C PRO A 59 -8.37 10.68 -4.86
N ARG A 60 -7.21 10.86 -4.22
CA ARG A 60 -7.13 10.95 -2.76
C ARG A 60 -8.00 12.12 -2.28
N GLY A 61 -8.67 11.97 -1.14
CA GLY A 61 -9.45 13.07 -0.56
C GLY A 61 -10.68 12.62 0.21
N GLN A 62 -11.53 13.60 0.51
CA GLN A 62 -12.86 13.38 1.09
C GLN A 62 -13.87 13.27 -0.04
N HIS A 63 -14.58 12.15 -0.08
CA HIS A 63 -15.68 11.89 -1.00
C HIS A 63 -16.91 11.50 -0.19
N THR A 64 -18.02 11.36 -0.87
CA THR A 64 -19.30 10.97 -0.27
C THR A 64 -19.91 9.85 -1.09
N LEU A 65 -20.32 8.78 -0.43
CA LEU A 65 -21.29 7.83 -0.97
C LEU A 65 -22.68 8.42 -0.76
N TYR A 66 -23.36 8.69 -1.87
CA TYR A 66 -24.67 9.30 -1.88
C TYR A 66 -25.69 8.27 -2.35
N PHE A 67 -26.59 7.87 -1.46
CA PHE A 67 -27.65 6.90 -1.71
C PHE A 67 -28.96 7.63 -2.05
N ARG A 68 -29.59 7.23 -3.15
CA ARG A 68 -30.86 7.77 -3.65
C ARG A 68 -31.89 6.65 -3.75
N GLY A 69 -33.15 6.95 -3.49
CA GLY A 69 -34.28 6.02 -3.63
C GLY A 69 -35.61 6.66 -3.23
N ASP A 70 -36.70 5.92 -3.38
CA ASP A 70 -38.02 6.39 -2.96
C ASP A 70 -38.04 6.59 -1.43
N GLY A 71 -37.99 7.86 -1.01
CA GLY A 71 -37.91 8.23 0.41
C GLY A 71 -36.55 7.98 1.06
N VAL A 72 -35.50 7.69 0.27
CA VAL A 72 -34.13 7.48 0.73
C VAL A 72 -33.22 8.55 0.12
N GLU A 73 -32.64 9.37 0.98
CA GLU A 73 -31.57 10.31 0.65
C GLU A 73 -30.57 10.27 1.81
N THR A 74 -29.40 9.66 1.58
CA THR A 74 -28.42 9.43 2.66
C THR A 74 -27.01 9.61 2.14
N GLU A 75 -26.20 10.31 2.94
CA GLU A 75 -24.80 10.58 2.65
C GLU A 75 -23.93 9.81 3.65
N ILE A 76 -22.96 9.06 3.14
CA ILE A 76 -21.94 8.38 3.94
C ILE A 76 -20.57 8.91 3.51
N PRO A 77 -19.76 9.46 4.41
CA PRO A 77 -18.42 9.91 4.05
C PRO A 77 -17.55 8.74 3.58
N LEU A 78 -16.90 8.91 2.43
CA LEU A 78 -15.91 8.01 1.84
C LEU A 78 -14.58 8.74 1.75
N GLU A 79 -13.66 8.41 2.65
CA GLU A 79 -12.36 9.07 2.66
C GLU A 79 -11.27 8.13 2.14
N LEU A 80 -10.55 8.55 1.10
CA LEU A 80 -9.49 7.76 0.49
C LEU A 80 -8.11 8.33 0.78
N GLY A 81 -7.19 7.43 1.09
CA GLY A 81 -5.79 7.73 1.38
C GLY A 81 -5.52 8.12 2.83
N THR A 82 -4.32 7.81 3.29
CA THR A 82 -3.77 8.20 4.60
C THR A 82 -2.31 8.63 4.45
N THR A 83 -1.62 8.85 5.57
CA THR A 83 -0.19 9.19 5.59
C THR A 83 0.55 8.12 6.37
N PHE A 84 1.65 7.64 5.79
CA PHE A 84 2.54 6.67 6.41
C PHE A 84 3.92 7.25 6.61
N GLU A 85 4.54 6.87 7.72
CA GLU A 85 5.94 7.17 8.00
C GLU A 85 6.73 5.87 8.11
N PHE A 86 7.98 5.92 7.69
CA PHE A 86 8.92 4.84 7.92
C PHE A 86 9.36 4.83 9.39
N GLU A 87 9.35 3.67 10.04
CA GLU A 87 9.93 3.52 11.37
C GLU A 87 11.29 2.84 11.34
N LYS A 88 11.38 1.67 10.69
CA LYS A 88 12.61 0.86 10.64
C LYS A 88 12.53 -0.25 9.60
N ALA A 89 13.70 -0.76 9.24
CA ALA A 89 13.83 -2.03 8.52
C ALA A 89 14.27 -3.12 9.51
N VAL A 90 13.62 -4.27 9.48
CA VAL A 90 13.91 -5.40 10.38
C VAL A 90 14.15 -6.68 9.57
N PRO A 91 15.24 -7.41 9.82
CA PRO A 91 15.49 -8.67 9.13
C PRO A 91 14.49 -9.73 9.64
N GLY A 92 14.16 -10.67 8.76
CA GLY A 92 13.26 -11.79 9.05
C GLY A 92 13.57 -12.53 10.34
N THR A 93 14.85 -12.78 10.56
CA THR A 93 15.38 -13.48 11.75
C THR A 93 15.07 -12.78 13.08
N GLU A 94 14.63 -11.52 13.05
CA GLU A 94 14.32 -10.72 14.24
C GLU A 94 12.83 -10.38 14.37
N HIS A 95 11.96 -10.92 13.49
CA HIS A 95 10.53 -10.59 13.52
C HIS A 95 9.63 -11.77 13.12
N GLU A 96 8.79 -12.22 14.06
CA GLU A 96 8.01 -13.47 13.96
C GLU A 96 6.99 -13.52 12.80
N LYS A 97 6.57 -12.36 12.27
CA LYS A 97 5.56 -12.28 11.19
C LYS A 97 6.14 -12.31 9.77
N ILE A 98 7.46 -12.35 9.60
CA ILE A 98 8.11 -12.37 8.28
C ILE A 98 9.09 -13.52 8.20
N ARG A 99 9.38 -14.01 6.99
CA ARG A 99 10.27 -15.15 6.81
C ARG A 99 11.71 -14.76 7.14
N ASP A 100 12.47 -15.68 7.73
CA ASP A 100 13.88 -15.49 8.10
C ASP A 100 14.77 -14.92 6.97
N ASP A 101 14.45 -15.27 5.72
CA ASP A 101 15.17 -14.85 4.51
C ASP A 101 14.64 -13.56 3.88
N SER A 102 13.78 -12.82 4.58
CA SER A 102 13.10 -11.62 4.07
C SER A 102 13.48 -10.36 4.86
N LEU A 103 13.17 -9.19 4.30
CA LEU A 103 13.29 -7.92 5.01
C LEU A 103 11.89 -7.34 5.25
N GLY A 104 11.59 -6.94 6.48
CA GLY A 104 10.38 -6.18 6.80
C GLY A 104 10.66 -4.69 6.84
N VAL A 105 9.89 -3.90 6.10
CA VAL A 105 9.82 -2.45 6.25
C VAL A 105 8.65 -2.13 7.16
N VAL A 106 8.94 -1.56 8.34
CA VAL A 106 7.93 -1.15 9.32
C VAL A 106 7.48 0.27 8.99
N VAL A 107 6.18 0.43 8.78
CA VAL A 107 5.54 1.71 8.51
C VAL A 107 4.51 2.01 9.58
N ARG A 108 4.44 3.26 10.02
CA ARG A 108 3.42 3.74 10.94
C ARG A 108 2.38 4.55 10.20
N ASN A 109 1.11 4.27 10.45
CA ASN A 109 0.04 5.12 9.97
C ASN A 109 -0.11 6.33 10.90
N VAL A 110 0.34 7.50 10.45
CA VAL A 110 0.25 8.77 11.18
C VAL A 110 -0.94 9.61 10.73
N GLY A 111 -1.65 9.18 9.68
CA GLY A 111 -2.88 9.80 9.26
C GLY A 111 -4.07 9.41 10.13
N GLN A 112 -5.23 9.94 9.78
CA GLN A 112 -6.49 9.72 10.51
C GLN A 112 -7.29 8.51 10.00
N ARG A 113 -6.80 7.79 8.98
CA ARG A 113 -7.57 6.75 8.26
C ARG A 113 -6.79 5.46 8.10
N THR A 114 -7.49 4.34 8.03
CA THR A 114 -6.88 3.03 7.73
C THR A 114 -6.34 3.03 6.29
N GLY A 115 -5.13 2.52 6.09
CA GLY A 115 -4.56 2.31 4.76
C GLY A 115 -3.95 0.92 4.64
N ALA A 116 -3.58 0.49 3.44
CA ALA A 116 -2.92 -0.79 3.22
C ALA A 116 -1.85 -0.63 2.14
N ALA A 117 -0.70 -1.26 2.33
CA ALA A 117 0.29 -1.40 1.28
C ALA A 117 -0.29 -2.26 0.15
N THR A 118 0.20 -2.05 -1.07
CA THR A 118 -0.35 -2.67 -2.28
C THR A 118 0.72 -3.30 -3.13
N ARG A 119 1.95 -2.81 -3.00
CA ARG A 119 3.11 -3.28 -3.74
C ARG A 119 4.39 -2.91 -3.00
N THR A 120 5.43 -3.67 -3.28
CA THR A 120 6.81 -3.26 -2.97
C THR A 120 7.55 -3.06 -4.28
N ILE A 121 8.44 -2.10 -4.28
CA ILE A 121 9.30 -1.78 -5.40
C ILE A 121 10.74 -1.82 -4.88
N LEU A 122 11.61 -2.55 -5.58
CA LEU A 122 13.06 -2.59 -5.31
C LEU A 122 13.76 -1.93 -6.50
N ASN A 123 14.51 -0.85 -6.27
CA ASN A 123 15.25 -0.14 -7.31
C ASN A 123 14.42 0.15 -8.57
N GLY A 124 13.19 0.64 -8.38
CA GLY A 124 12.25 0.91 -9.47
C GLY A 124 11.52 -0.32 -10.05
N GLU A 125 11.88 -1.54 -9.69
CA GLU A 125 11.21 -2.75 -10.16
C GLU A 125 10.09 -3.19 -9.21
N ASN A 126 8.85 -3.28 -9.72
CA ASN A 126 7.73 -3.87 -8.98
C ASN A 126 8.01 -5.34 -8.67
N LYS A 127 7.75 -5.75 -7.43
CA LYS A 127 7.90 -7.13 -6.98
C LYS A 127 6.56 -7.66 -6.51
N ALA A 128 6.29 -8.92 -6.85
CA ALA A 128 5.05 -9.59 -6.47
C ALA A 128 5.07 -9.86 -4.97
N ASN A 129 4.00 -9.48 -4.27
CA ASN A 129 3.85 -9.74 -2.84
C ASN A 129 2.50 -10.33 -2.51
N ALA A 130 2.44 -10.93 -1.32
CA ALA A 130 1.18 -11.28 -0.70
C ALA A 130 0.32 -10.02 -0.46
N PRO A 131 -1.02 -10.18 -0.41
CA PRO A 131 -1.90 -9.10 0.02
C PRO A 131 -1.51 -8.64 1.42
N PHE A 132 -1.41 -7.32 1.61
CA PHE A 132 -1.03 -6.72 2.88
C PHE A 132 -2.24 -6.48 3.77
N GLU A 133 -2.04 -6.63 5.08
CA GLU A 133 -3.07 -6.33 6.07
C GLU A 133 -3.32 -4.80 6.14
N PRO A 134 -4.58 -4.37 6.36
CA PRO A 134 -4.87 -2.96 6.65
C PRO A 134 -4.21 -2.50 7.95
N ILE A 135 -3.72 -1.26 7.96
CA ILE A 135 -3.03 -0.61 9.08
C ILE A 135 -3.91 0.55 9.55
N LYS A 136 -4.44 0.48 10.77
CA LYS A 136 -5.33 1.52 11.32
C LYS A 136 -4.55 2.77 11.74
N PRO A 137 -5.24 3.92 11.96
CA PRO A 137 -4.61 5.12 12.49
C PRO A 137 -3.84 4.86 13.78
N GLY A 138 -2.60 5.32 13.85
CA GLY A 138 -1.72 5.15 15.00
C GLY A 138 -1.05 3.77 15.12
N GLU A 139 -1.44 2.79 14.30
CA GLU A 139 -0.84 1.45 14.29
C GLU A 139 0.37 1.38 13.35
N THR A 140 1.22 0.38 13.61
CA THR A 140 2.36 0.01 12.77
C THR A 140 2.05 -1.24 11.96
N GLY A 141 2.34 -1.22 10.67
CA GLY A 141 2.33 -2.39 9.81
C GLY A 141 3.74 -2.79 9.40
N ILE A 142 3.92 -4.06 9.01
CA ILE A 142 5.16 -4.58 8.44
C ILE A 142 4.92 -5.04 7.01
N VAL A 143 5.75 -4.55 6.10
CA VAL A 143 5.68 -4.84 4.67
C VAL A 143 6.89 -5.69 4.29
N GLU A 144 6.63 -6.94 3.91
CA GLU A 144 7.69 -7.92 3.64
C GLU A 144 8.24 -7.81 2.21
N PHE A 145 9.56 -7.72 2.11
CA PHE A 145 10.35 -7.86 0.88
C PHE A 145 10.96 -9.27 0.85
N THR A 146 10.22 -10.22 0.28
CA THR A 146 10.47 -11.67 0.40
C THR A 146 11.77 -12.17 -0.24
N PHE A 147 12.37 -11.38 -1.13
CA PHE A 147 13.49 -11.76 -1.98
C PHE A 147 14.81 -11.08 -1.58
N LEU A 148 14.77 -10.10 -0.68
CA LEU A 148 15.90 -9.20 -0.49
C LEU A 148 17.05 -9.85 0.29
N LEU A 149 16.75 -10.57 1.38
CA LEU A 149 17.75 -11.29 2.17
C LEU A 149 17.89 -12.77 1.78
N ALA A 150 17.11 -13.23 0.79
CA ALA A 150 17.20 -14.58 0.27
C ALA A 150 18.56 -14.79 -0.41
N ASN A 151 19.15 -15.97 -0.17
CA ASN A 151 20.42 -16.34 -0.79
C ASN A 151 20.22 -16.44 -2.31
N GLY A 152 20.98 -15.64 -3.06
CA GLY A 152 20.91 -15.61 -4.53
C GLY A 152 22.01 -16.41 -5.18
N SER A 153 21.74 -16.96 -6.38
CA SER A 153 22.73 -17.66 -7.21
C SER A 153 23.73 -16.73 -7.90
N GLN A 154 23.45 -15.43 -7.96
CA GLN A 154 24.30 -14.43 -8.59
C GLN A 154 25.00 -13.57 -7.53
N CYS A 155 26.30 -13.80 -7.38
CA CYS A 155 27.18 -12.91 -6.65
C CYS A 155 27.59 -11.74 -7.53
N VAL A 156 27.68 -10.57 -6.90
CA VAL A 156 28.41 -9.43 -7.44
C VAL A 156 29.89 -9.83 -7.46
N LYS A 157 30.57 -9.65 -8.59
CA LYS A 157 32.01 -9.92 -8.63
C LYS A 157 32.71 -8.98 -7.65
N VAL A 158 33.59 -9.55 -6.83
CA VAL A 158 34.36 -8.99 -5.69
C VAL A 158 35.00 -7.60 -5.90
N GLU A 159 35.04 -7.08 -7.12
CA GLU A 159 35.56 -5.74 -7.44
C GLU A 159 34.55 -4.60 -7.25
N GLU A 160 33.26 -4.91 -7.11
CA GLU A 160 32.23 -3.94 -6.70
C GLU A 160 31.93 -4.10 -5.20
N THR A 161 31.70 -2.98 -4.52
CA THR A 161 31.58 -2.88 -3.05
C THR A 161 30.75 -3.99 -2.41
N THR A 162 31.25 -4.55 -1.30
CA THR A 162 30.59 -5.56 -0.45
C THR A 162 29.27 -5.06 0.14
N VAL A 163 29.00 -3.76 0.07
CA VAL A 163 27.75 -3.11 0.51
C VAL A 163 27.17 -2.37 -0.68
N ARG A 164 25.85 -2.49 -0.88
CA ARG A 164 25.10 -1.74 -1.88
C ARG A 164 23.90 -1.09 -1.22
N GLU A 165 23.62 0.12 -1.66
CA GLU A 165 22.41 0.83 -1.29
C GLU A 165 21.26 0.32 -2.16
N GLU A 166 20.23 -0.24 -1.52
CA GLU A 166 19.03 -0.72 -2.19
C GLU A 166 17.87 0.24 -1.88
N GLU A 167 17.21 0.76 -2.91
CA GLU A 167 16.03 1.60 -2.75
C GLU A 167 14.79 0.72 -2.58
N LEU A 168 14.16 0.82 -1.41
CA LEU A 168 12.97 0.10 -1.02
C LEU A 168 11.79 1.06 -0.98
N THR A 169 10.81 0.84 -1.85
CA THR A 169 9.58 1.64 -1.86
C THR A 169 8.38 0.77 -1.51
N VAL A 170 7.64 1.20 -0.48
CA VAL A 170 6.32 0.66 -0.13
C VAL A 170 5.27 1.53 -0.80
N GLY A 171 4.51 0.92 -1.72
CA GLY A 171 3.40 1.60 -2.40
C GLY A 171 2.07 1.35 -1.71
N PHE A 172 1.20 2.35 -1.72
CA PHE A 172 -0.14 2.33 -1.16
C PHE A 172 -1.17 2.73 -2.23
N PHE A 173 -2.44 2.37 -2.04
CA PHE A 173 -3.51 2.98 -2.83
C PHE A 173 -3.87 4.35 -2.21
N TRP A 174 -4.02 5.36 -3.06
CA TRP A 174 -4.44 6.73 -2.69
C TRP A 174 -3.59 7.42 -1.61
N SER A 175 -2.42 6.89 -1.27
CA SER A 175 -1.51 7.46 -0.28
C SER A 175 -0.11 7.56 -0.87
N ASP A 176 0.67 8.52 -0.39
CA ASP A 176 2.04 8.70 -0.85
C ASP A 176 2.88 7.46 -0.50
N PRO A 177 3.77 7.02 -1.41
CA PRO A 177 4.66 5.91 -1.12
C PRO A 177 5.67 6.28 -0.04
N VAL A 178 6.14 5.27 0.69
CA VAL A 178 7.27 5.42 1.61
C VAL A 178 8.51 4.83 0.93
N THR A 179 9.51 5.66 0.70
CA THR A 179 10.78 5.25 0.07
C THR A 179 11.95 5.41 1.03
N VAL A 180 12.73 4.34 1.18
CA VAL A 180 13.94 4.32 1.99
C VAL A 180 15.08 3.68 1.21
N THR A 181 16.29 4.12 1.49
CA THR A 181 17.52 3.49 1.04
C THR A 181 18.06 2.63 2.17
N GLN A 182 18.22 1.33 1.92
CA GLN A 182 18.75 0.38 2.88
C GLN A 182 20.07 -0.19 2.38
N PRO A 183 21.18 0.02 3.12
CA PRO A 183 22.43 -0.66 2.79
C PRO A 183 22.30 -2.17 3.04
N ILE A 184 22.66 -2.95 2.03
CA ILE A 184 22.69 -4.42 2.08
C ILE A 184 24.13 -4.89 1.84
N LYS A 185 24.63 -5.72 2.76
CA LYS A 185 25.93 -6.36 2.64
C LYS A 185 25.80 -7.70 1.93
N TYR A 186 26.66 -7.88 0.93
CA TYR A 186 26.82 -9.06 0.12
C TYR A 186 28.12 -9.76 0.53
N THR A 187 27.99 -10.92 1.16
CA THR A 187 29.16 -11.73 1.55
C THR A 187 29.26 -12.96 0.65
N ASP A 188 30.44 -13.16 0.06
CA ASP A 188 30.74 -14.36 -0.71
C ASP A 188 30.57 -15.59 0.19
N ARG A 189 29.79 -16.57 -0.29
CA ARG A 189 29.79 -17.90 0.30
C ARG A 189 30.69 -18.77 -0.57
N PHE A 190 31.94 -18.96 -0.16
CA PHE A 190 32.72 -20.10 -0.62
C PHE A 190 32.25 -21.35 0.12
N ASP A 191 31.05 -21.84 -0.20
CA ASP A 191 30.73 -23.24 0.09
C ASP A 191 31.24 -24.14 -1.05
N SER A 192 31.48 -25.42 -0.76
CA SER A 192 32.06 -26.41 -1.67
C SER A 192 31.21 -26.71 -2.93
N THR A 193 30.13 -25.97 -3.15
CA THR A 193 29.24 -26.05 -4.31
C THR A 193 29.31 -24.82 -5.22
N GLY A 194 30.04 -23.77 -4.84
CA GLY A 194 30.43 -22.68 -5.73
C GLY A 194 29.31 -21.74 -6.19
N ASN A 195 28.14 -21.72 -5.53
CA ASN A 195 27.02 -20.87 -5.94
C ASN A 195 26.27 -20.30 -4.73
N GLY A 196 26.60 -19.07 -4.34
CA GLY A 196 25.69 -18.27 -3.51
C GLY A 196 26.34 -17.08 -2.81
N CYS A 197 25.60 -15.97 -2.74
CA CYS A 197 25.95 -14.83 -1.90
C CYS A 197 24.97 -14.71 -0.74
N LYS A 198 25.50 -14.58 0.49
CA LYS A 198 24.69 -14.29 1.67
C LYS A 198 24.47 -12.78 1.75
N ARG A 199 23.21 -12.38 1.88
CA ARG A 199 22.79 -10.99 2.02
C ARG A 199 22.38 -10.72 3.46
N THR A 200 22.82 -9.60 4.01
CA THR A 200 22.45 -9.15 5.37
C THR A 200 22.28 -7.64 5.38
N LEU A 201 21.52 -7.11 6.33
CA LEU A 201 21.49 -5.67 6.56
C LEU A 201 22.88 -5.12 6.87
N ALA A 202 23.13 -3.90 6.41
CA ALA A 202 24.28 -3.09 6.78
C ALA A 202 23.81 -1.67 7.08
N GLY A 203 24.47 -1.03 8.03
CA GLY A 203 24.18 0.36 8.38
C GLY A 203 22.73 0.61 8.83
N GLU A 204 22.41 1.89 8.94
CA GLU A 204 21.04 2.36 9.20
C GLU A 204 20.39 2.77 7.87
N PRO A 205 19.08 2.55 7.71
CA PRO A 205 18.34 3.03 6.55
C PRO A 205 18.25 4.56 6.52
N GLU A 206 18.28 5.13 5.32
CA GLU A 206 18.04 6.55 5.07
C GLU A 206 16.67 6.75 4.43
N VAL A 207 15.87 7.71 4.92
CA VAL A 207 14.56 8.01 4.36
C VAL A 207 14.71 8.97 3.19
N VAL A 208 14.24 8.57 2.00
CA VAL A 208 14.37 9.36 0.76
C VAL A 208 13.20 10.33 0.61
N THR A 209 11.99 9.87 0.93
CA THR A 209 10.76 10.67 0.94
C THR A 209 9.84 10.16 2.03
N ALA A 210 9.95 10.76 3.21
CA ALA A 210 8.82 10.89 4.10
C ALA A 210 8.48 12.38 4.10
N THR A 211 7.27 12.73 3.69
CA THR A 211 6.76 14.08 3.94
C THR A 211 6.58 14.20 5.45
N SER A 212 7.64 14.62 6.15
CA SER A 212 7.56 15.05 7.53
C SER A 212 6.61 16.22 7.57
N VAL A 213 5.42 16.03 8.14
CA VAL A 213 4.60 17.15 8.57
C VAL A 213 5.31 17.72 9.79
N GLU A 214 6.29 18.59 9.57
CA GLU A 214 6.77 19.48 10.64
C GLU A 214 5.56 20.28 11.08
N THR A 215 5.07 19.97 12.28
CA THR A 215 4.08 20.80 12.94
C THR A 215 4.80 22.10 13.27
N GLU A 216 4.52 23.15 12.51
CA GLU A 216 4.91 24.51 12.87
C GLU A 216 4.29 24.82 14.23
N THR A 217 5.14 24.84 15.26
CA THR A 217 4.77 25.41 16.55
C THR A 217 4.75 26.93 16.34
N GLU A 218 3.55 27.51 16.21
CA GLU A 218 3.35 28.96 16.28
C GLU A 218 4.00 29.50 17.56
N THR A 219 4.82 30.54 17.41
CA THR A 219 5.41 31.32 18.51
C THR A 219 4.78 32.70 18.54
#